data_AF-A0A292E8Y2-F1
#
_entry.id   AF-A0A292E8Y2-F1
#
_cell.length_a   1.000
_cell.length_b   1.000
_cell.length_c   1.000
_cell.angle_alpha   90.00
_cell.angle_beta   90.00
_cell.angle_gamma   90.00
#
_symmetry.space_group_name_H-M   'P 1'
#
loop_
_entity.id
_entity.type
_entity.pdbx_description
1 polymer ?
#
loop_
_entity_poly.entity_id
_entity_poly.type
_entity_poly.pdbx_seq_one_letter_code
_entity_poly.pdbx_strand_id
1 'polypeptide(L)'
;MIKFSGLSRVASVALVAGSMMLAASAKAQEVSPEHLQAARAAISSLGVTDRFDNILPNIMDRLVTQLIQAYPNLQDQISKTVEEEALKIAPRRADLENESALVYAKAFSIDELKAIAAFYSSDAGKKLLKDGPIATRELLKAADIWTSGVARDLEKQANDALLKEVGAQAPAEAPKQ
;
A
#
# COMPACT_ATOMS: atom_id res chain seq x y z
N MET A 1 24.23 -68.22 -34.21
CA MET A 1 24.20 -67.65 -35.58
C MET A 1 22.85 -66.97 -35.77
N ILE A 2 22.86 -65.66 -36.01
CA ILE A 2 21.98 -64.87 -36.88
C ILE A 2 22.39 -63.42 -36.63
N LYS A 3 23.02 -62.83 -37.65
CA LYS A 3 23.35 -61.41 -37.73
C LYS A 3 22.16 -60.69 -38.36
N PHE A 4 21.77 -59.54 -37.82
CA PHE A 4 21.13 -58.50 -38.61
C PHE A 4 21.89 -57.19 -38.44
N SER A 5 22.23 -56.64 -39.59
CA SER A 5 23.07 -55.48 -39.85
C SER A 5 22.26 -54.19 -39.89
N GLY A 6 22.82 -53.14 -39.28
CA GLY A 6 22.73 -51.75 -39.72
C GLY A 6 21.42 -51.02 -39.46
N LEU A 7 21.49 -49.89 -38.75
CA LEU A 7 21.41 -48.58 -39.40
C LEU A 7 21.68 -47.42 -38.41
N SER A 8 22.48 -46.47 -38.89
CA SER A 8 22.48 -45.02 -38.61
C SER A 8 22.76 -44.52 -37.19
N ARG A 9 24.00 -44.01 -37.08
CA ARG A 9 24.44 -42.95 -36.17
C ARG A 9 23.60 -41.69 -36.36
N VAL A 10 23.08 -41.13 -35.28
CA VAL A 10 22.85 -39.68 -35.18
C VAL A 10 23.44 -39.24 -33.85
N ALA A 11 24.53 -38.50 -33.93
CA ALA A 11 25.17 -37.85 -32.81
C ALA A 11 24.45 -36.52 -32.56
N SER A 12 23.94 -36.32 -31.34
CA SER A 12 23.56 -35.02 -30.83
C SER A 12 24.35 -34.75 -29.56
N VAL A 13 25.57 -34.25 -29.74
CA VAL A 13 26.35 -33.59 -28.68
C VAL A 13 25.77 -32.18 -28.57
N ALA A 14 24.89 -31.95 -27.60
CA ALA A 14 24.48 -30.61 -27.23
C ALA A 14 25.54 -30.00 -26.30
N LEU A 15 26.41 -29.18 -26.88
CA LEU A 15 27.31 -28.27 -26.16
C LEU A 15 26.48 -27.28 -25.34
N VAL A 16 26.37 -27.49 -24.03
CA VAL A 16 25.96 -26.43 -23.09
C VAL A 16 27.22 -25.62 -22.78
N ALA A 17 27.61 -24.76 -23.73
CA ALA A 17 28.68 -23.79 -23.56
C ALA A 17 28.10 -22.49 -22.97
N GLY A 18 28.43 -22.26 -21.70
CA GLY A 18 28.62 -20.96 -21.06
C GLY A 18 27.73 -19.79 -21.48
N SER A 19 26.71 -19.53 -20.68
CA SER A 19 26.25 -18.17 -20.39
C SER A 19 26.49 -17.87 -18.91
N MET A 20 27.76 -17.81 -18.53
CA MET A 20 28.18 -16.96 -17.40
C MET A 20 27.91 -15.52 -17.83
N MET A 21 26.72 -15.01 -17.50
CA MET A 21 26.46 -13.58 -17.56
C MET A 21 27.29 -12.90 -16.47
N LEU A 22 28.44 -12.39 -16.88
CA LEU A 22 29.19 -11.41 -16.12
C LEU A 22 28.35 -10.13 -15.97
N ALA A 23 28.16 -9.76 -14.70
CA ALA A 23 28.19 -8.41 -14.19
C ALA A 23 27.23 -7.38 -14.83
N ALA A 24 26.13 -7.13 -14.14
CA ALA A 24 25.86 -5.76 -13.72
C ALA A 24 26.23 -5.67 -12.24
N SER A 25 27.46 -5.27 -11.95
CA SER A 25 27.72 -4.64 -10.67
C SER A 25 26.69 -3.52 -10.55
N ALA A 26 25.77 -3.65 -9.59
CA ALA A 26 24.90 -2.58 -9.16
C ALA A 26 25.78 -1.48 -8.58
N LYS A 27 26.46 -0.73 -9.44
CA LYS A 27 26.90 0.62 -9.15
C LYS A 27 25.61 1.31 -8.70
N ALA A 28 25.62 1.85 -7.48
CA ALA A 28 24.60 2.81 -7.08
C ALA A 28 24.60 3.91 -8.14
N GLN A 29 23.74 3.77 -9.15
CA GLN A 29 23.54 4.79 -10.16
C GLN A 29 22.95 5.94 -9.37
N GLU A 30 23.74 6.99 -9.23
CA GLU A 30 23.29 8.21 -8.58
C GLU A 30 22.00 8.65 -9.29
N VAL A 31 20.94 8.88 -8.52
CA VAL A 31 19.62 9.19 -9.06
C VAL A 31 19.74 10.47 -9.88
N SER A 32 19.39 10.41 -11.16
CA SER A 32 19.55 11.55 -12.05
C SER A 32 18.60 12.71 -11.66
N PRO A 33 18.94 13.96 -12.01
CA PRO A 33 18.03 15.10 -11.79
C PRO A 33 16.65 14.93 -12.44
N GLU A 34 16.58 14.32 -13.63
CA GLU A 34 15.30 14.01 -14.29
C GLU A 34 14.47 13.02 -13.46
N HIS A 35 15.12 12.01 -12.89
CA HIS A 35 14.46 11.00 -12.08
C HIS A 35 13.91 11.59 -10.78
N LEU A 36 14.68 12.47 -10.13
CA LEU A 36 14.20 13.24 -8.98
C LEU A 36 13.03 14.15 -9.33
N GLN A 37 13.06 14.79 -10.50
CA GLN A 37 11.95 15.63 -10.95
C GLN A 37 10.67 14.82 -11.18
N ALA A 38 10.77 13.66 -11.83
CA ALA A 38 9.64 12.76 -12.01
C ALA A 38 9.09 12.26 -10.67
N ALA A 39 9.97 11.94 -9.72
CA ALA A 39 9.58 11.54 -8.36
C ALA A 39 8.82 12.63 -7.61
N ARG A 40 9.30 13.89 -7.67
CA ARG A 40 8.60 15.04 -7.08
C ARG A 40 7.22 15.26 -7.67
N ALA A 41 7.10 15.15 -9.00
CA ALA A 41 5.80 15.28 -9.68
C ALA A 41 4.82 14.18 -9.23
N ALA A 42 5.28 12.94 -9.11
CA ALA A 42 4.48 11.83 -8.61
C ALA A 42 4.04 12.06 -7.16
N ILE A 43 4.98 12.41 -6.26
CA ILE A 43 4.69 12.72 -4.86
C ILE A 43 3.64 13.81 -4.73
N SER A 44 3.81 14.92 -5.47
CA SER A 44 2.87 16.04 -5.46
C SER A 44 1.49 15.63 -5.97
N SER A 45 1.40 14.81 -7.02
CA SER A 45 0.11 14.32 -7.52
C SER A 45 -0.61 13.38 -6.54
N LEU A 46 0.13 12.67 -5.71
CA LEU A 46 -0.40 11.72 -4.73
C LEU A 46 -0.78 12.38 -3.40
N GLY A 47 -0.23 13.57 -3.09
CA GLY A 47 -0.43 14.25 -1.80
C GLY A 47 0.17 13.50 -0.60
N VAL A 48 1.15 12.62 -0.84
CA VAL A 48 1.68 11.70 0.20
C VAL A 48 2.54 12.40 1.25
N THR A 49 2.98 13.63 0.97
CA THR A 49 3.76 14.46 1.90
C THR A 49 2.93 15.56 2.55
N ASP A 50 1.65 15.73 2.22
CA ASP A 50 0.78 16.81 2.75
C ASP A 50 0.72 16.78 4.29
N ARG A 51 0.68 15.57 4.87
CA ARG A 51 0.69 15.38 6.33
C ARG A 51 1.95 15.91 7.01
N PHE A 52 3.05 16.06 6.28
CA PHE A 52 4.33 16.53 6.83
C PHE A 52 4.31 18.04 7.12
N ASP A 53 3.36 18.78 6.56
CA ASP A 53 3.20 20.21 6.84
C ASP A 53 2.81 20.46 8.30
N ASN A 54 2.23 19.47 8.98
CA ASN A 54 1.89 19.54 10.40
C ASN A 54 3.08 19.22 11.33
N ILE A 55 4.24 18.78 10.83
CA ILE A 55 5.36 18.39 11.70
C ILE A 55 5.86 19.59 12.51
N LEU A 56 6.15 20.71 11.85
CA LEU A 56 6.68 21.90 12.53
C LEU A 56 5.64 22.51 13.50
N PRO A 57 4.37 22.73 13.11
CA PRO A 57 3.32 23.17 14.05
C PRO A 57 3.20 22.29 15.30
N ASN A 58 3.20 20.96 15.13
CA ASN A 58 3.12 20.04 16.26
C ASN A 58 4.33 20.13 17.20
N ILE A 59 5.53 20.40 16.66
CA ILE A 59 6.73 20.63 17.48
C ILE A 59 6.60 21.97 18.22
N MET A 60 6.12 23.01 17.55
CA MET A 60 5.89 24.33 18.15
C MET A 60 4.91 24.25 19.32
N ASP A 61 3.75 23.63 19.14
CA ASP A 61 2.72 23.53 20.18
C ASP A 61 3.22 22.83 21.45
N ARG A 62 4.00 21.75 21.26
CA ARG A 62 4.63 21.02 22.35
C ARG A 62 5.67 21.88 23.07
N LEU A 63 6.50 22.60 22.31
CA LEU A 63 7.52 23.48 22.86
C LEU A 63 6.92 24.65 23.64
N VAL A 64 5.87 25.29 23.09
CA VAL A 64 5.15 26.37 23.76
C VAL A 64 4.57 25.88 25.09
N THR A 65 3.88 24.73 25.09
CA THR A 65 3.33 24.13 26.31
C THR A 65 4.42 23.89 27.36
N GLN A 66 5.54 23.30 26.95
CA GLN A 66 6.68 23.04 27.85
C GLN A 66 7.28 24.33 28.42
N LEU A 67 7.46 25.36 27.59
CA LEU A 67 8.07 26.62 28.02
C LEU A 67 7.14 27.42 28.93
N ILE A 68 5.82 27.42 28.70
CA ILE A 68 4.85 28.07 29.58
C ILE A 68 4.86 27.43 30.96
N GLN A 69 4.98 26.09 31.04
CA GLN A 69 5.09 25.40 32.32
C GLN A 69 6.38 25.78 33.07
N ALA A 70 7.50 25.94 32.35
CA ALA A 70 8.78 26.33 32.95
C ALA A 70 8.84 27.82 33.34
N TYR A 71 8.21 28.69 32.56
CA TYR A 71 8.27 30.15 32.69
C TYR A 71 6.87 30.78 32.54
N PRO A 72 5.96 30.58 33.51
CA PRO A 72 4.56 30.98 33.39
C PRO A 72 4.37 32.51 33.25
N ASN A 73 5.32 33.31 33.73
CA ASN A 73 5.31 34.76 33.60
C ASN A 73 5.68 35.27 32.20
N LEU A 74 6.06 34.38 31.27
CA LEU A 74 6.51 34.74 29.92
C LEU A 74 5.58 34.22 28.81
N GLN A 75 4.35 33.82 29.13
CA GLN A 75 3.45 33.14 28.19
C GLN A 75 3.32 33.82 26.82
N ASP A 76 3.01 35.12 26.78
CA ASP A 76 2.85 35.86 25.52
C ASP A 76 4.18 35.96 24.74
N GLN A 77 5.29 36.14 25.47
CA GLN A 77 6.63 36.23 24.89
C GLN A 77 7.09 34.89 24.29
N ILE A 78 6.74 33.77 24.95
CA ILE A 78 7.10 32.41 24.53
C ILE A 78 6.47 32.10 23.18
N SER A 79 5.16 32.29 23.03
CA SER A 79 4.46 31.97 21.78
C SER A 79 5.06 32.72 20.60
N LYS A 80 5.25 34.05 20.76
CA LYS A 80 5.87 34.90 19.74
C LYS A 80 7.30 34.45 19.39
N THR A 81 8.11 34.17 20.40
CA THR A 81 9.51 33.75 20.18
C THR A 81 9.58 32.41 19.47
N VAL A 82 8.75 31.43 19.86
CA VAL A 82 8.71 30.11 19.21
C VAL A 82 8.27 30.24 17.76
N GLU A 83 7.27 31.08 17.46
CA GLU A 83 6.84 31.35 16.10
C GLU A 83 7.95 32.00 15.25
N GLU A 84 8.61 33.03 15.76
CA GLU A 84 9.73 33.70 15.08
C GLU A 84 10.89 32.74 14.78
N GLU A 85 11.24 31.86 15.71
CA GLU A 85 12.28 30.84 15.49
C GLU A 85 11.81 29.74 14.54
N ALA A 86 10.54 29.35 14.60
CA ALA A 86 9.96 28.35 13.69
C ALA A 86 10.01 28.82 12.22
N LEU A 87 9.72 30.09 11.96
CA LEU A 87 9.82 30.67 10.61
C LEU A 87 11.24 30.55 10.03
N LYS A 88 12.28 30.67 10.86
CA LYS A 88 13.68 30.54 10.42
C LYS A 88 14.03 29.10 10.01
N ILE A 89 13.41 28.10 10.63
CA ILE A 89 13.66 26.69 10.34
C ILE A 89 12.66 26.06 9.37
N ALA A 90 11.54 26.74 9.06
CA ALA A 90 10.55 26.29 8.09
C ALA A 90 11.14 25.83 6.73
N PRO A 91 12.19 26.46 6.18
CA PRO A 91 12.83 26.00 4.94
C PRO A 91 13.38 24.56 4.99
N ARG A 92 13.65 24.00 6.18
CA ARG A 92 14.08 22.58 6.34
C ARG A 92 13.03 21.58 5.85
N ARG A 93 11.81 22.03 5.61
CA ARG A 93 10.76 21.26 4.92
C ARG A 93 11.21 20.78 3.53
N ALA A 94 12.09 21.53 2.86
CA ALA A 94 12.67 21.15 1.58
C ALA A 94 13.61 19.94 1.67
N ASP A 95 14.34 19.77 2.78
CA ASP A 95 15.21 18.61 3.00
C ASP A 95 14.38 17.32 3.02
N LEU A 96 13.23 17.35 3.68
CA LEU A 96 12.31 16.23 3.73
C LEU A 96 11.70 15.90 2.34
N GLU A 97 11.44 16.89 1.50
CA GLU A 97 11.02 16.64 0.11
C GLU A 97 12.13 16.01 -0.72
N ASN A 98 13.38 16.46 -0.54
CA ASN A 98 14.52 15.88 -1.24
C ASN A 98 14.67 14.39 -0.89
N GLU A 99 14.58 14.05 0.40
CA GLU A 99 14.62 12.65 0.85
C GLU A 99 13.42 11.85 0.33
N SER A 100 12.22 12.42 0.35
CA SER A 100 11.02 11.76 -0.17
C SER A 100 11.15 11.46 -1.67
N ALA A 101 11.65 12.41 -2.45
CA ALA A 101 11.92 12.23 -3.89
C ALA A 101 12.96 11.14 -4.15
N LEU A 102 14.04 11.08 -3.34
CA LEU A 102 15.05 10.03 -3.43
C LEU A 102 14.45 8.64 -3.15
N VAL A 103 13.56 8.52 -2.17
CA VAL A 103 12.86 7.25 -1.86
C VAL A 103 12.02 6.80 -3.05
N TYR A 104 11.23 7.69 -3.64
CA TYR A 104 10.39 7.36 -4.80
C TYR A 104 11.21 7.04 -6.05
N ALA A 105 12.27 7.81 -6.32
CA ALA A 105 13.14 7.56 -7.46
C ALA A 105 13.89 6.22 -7.36
N LYS A 106 14.20 5.76 -6.14
CA LYS A 106 14.78 4.41 -5.94
C LYS A 106 13.77 3.28 -6.11
N ALA A 107 12.49 3.56 -5.89
CA ALA A 107 11.43 2.55 -5.92
C ALA A 107 10.80 2.35 -7.31
N PHE A 108 10.78 3.40 -8.14
CA PHE A 108 10.08 3.41 -9.42
C PHE A 108 10.99 3.95 -10.52
N SER A 109 10.81 3.47 -11.75
CA SER A 109 11.44 4.04 -12.94
C SER A 109 10.88 5.43 -13.28
N ILE A 110 11.58 6.18 -14.13
CA ILE A 110 11.13 7.49 -14.61
C ILE A 110 9.75 7.40 -15.29
N ASP A 111 9.53 6.37 -16.12
CA ASP A 111 8.30 6.21 -16.88
C ASP A 111 7.11 5.87 -15.97
N GLU A 112 7.32 5.02 -14.95
CA GLU A 112 6.30 4.71 -13.94
C GLU A 112 5.94 5.96 -13.13
N LEU A 113 6.93 6.74 -12.71
CA LEU A 113 6.69 8.00 -11.98
C LEU A 113 5.90 9.00 -12.82
N LYS A 114 6.24 9.14 -14.12
CA LYS A 114 5.49 9.97 -15.07
C LYS A 114 4.06 9.47 -15.24
N ALA A 115 3.84 8.16 -15.35
CA ALA A 115 2.51 7.56 -15.48
C ALA A 115 1.66 7.76 -14.21
N ILE A 116 2.24 7.57 -13.02
CA ILE A 116 1.60 7.84 -11.73
C ILE A 116 1.17 9.32 -11.67
N ALA A 117 2.10 10.23 -11.95
CA ALA A 117 1.83 11.66 -11.94
C ALA A 117 0.70 12.04 -12.90
N ALA A 118 0.72 11.50 -14.13
CA ALA A 118 -0.31 11.75 -15.13
C ALA A 118 -1.69 11.25 -14.68
N PHE A 119 -1.77 10.02 -14.17
CA PHE A 119 -3.04 9.44 -13.72
C PHE A 119 -3.63 10.22 -12.54
N TYR A 120 -2.85 10.43 -11.47
CA TYR A 120 -3.36 11.08 -10.26
C TYR A 120 -3.58 12.60 -10.42
N SER A 121 -3.02 13.22 -11.47
CA SER A 121 -3.34 14.60 -11.84
C SER A 121 -4.65 14.75 -12.63
N SER A 122 -5.17 13.66 -13.21
CA SER A 122 -6.44 13.65 -13.95
C SER A 122 -7.66 13.84 -13.04
N ASP A 123 -8.80 14.25 -13.59
CA ASP A 123 -10.04 14.42 -12.81
C ASP A 123 -10.48 13.11 -12.15
N ALA A 124 -10.35 11.98 -12.86
CA ALA A 124 -10.66 10.66 -12.32
C ALA A 124 -9.69 10.26 -11.20
N GLY A 125 -8.38 10.50 -11.38
CA GLY A 125 -7.36 10.19 -10.38
C GLY A 125 -7.53 11.02 -9.10
N LYS A 126 -7.77 12.33 -9.23
CA LYS A 126 -8.09 13.23 -8.10
C LYS A 126 -9.36 12.79 -7.38
N LYS A 127 -10.41 12.43 -8.13
CA LYS A 127 -11.65 11.92 -7.55
C LYS A 127 -11.41 10.60 -6.81
N LEU A 128 -10.57 9.71 -7.33
CA LEU A 128 -10.23 8.46 -6.68
C LEU A 128 -9.46 8.68 -5.36
N LEU A 129 -8.50 9.63 -5.32
CA LEU A 129 -7.80 9.97 -4.07
C LEU A 129 -8.77 10.49 -3.01
N LYS A 130 -9.72 11.35 -3.41
CA LYS A 130 -10.69 11.96 -2.51
C LYS A 130 -11.77 10.98 -2.05
N ASP A 131 -12.38 10.27 -2.99
CA ASP A 131 -13.62 9.51 -2.75
C ASP A 131 -13.37 8.00 -2.64
N GLY A 132 -12.18 7.50 -3.00
CA GLY A 132 -11.81 6.10 -2.89
C GLY A 132 -11.98 5.53 -1.49
N PRO A 133 -11.46 6.16 -0.43
CA PRO A 133 -11.67 5.70 0.94
C PRO A 133 -13.15 5.65 1.36
N ILE A 134 -13.97 6.57 0.83
CA ILE A 134 -15.43 6.59 1.05
C ILE A 134 -16.07 5.38 0.37
N ALA A 135 -15.77 5.16 -0.92
CA ALA A 135 -16.26 4.03 -1.68
C ALA A 135 -15.88 2.69 -1.03
N THR A 136 -14.63 2.55 -0.57
CA THR A 136 -14.16 1.34 0.14
C THR A 136 -14.96 1.11 1.43
N ARG A 137 -15.23 2.15 2.22
CA ARG A 137 -16.04 2.01 3.44
C ARG A 137 -17.46 1.54 3.13
N GLU A 138 -18.10 2.10 2.11
CA GLU A 138 -19.46 1.68 1.72
C GLU A 138 -19.47 0.25 1.17
N LEU A 139 -18.44 -0.15 0.41
CA LEU A 139 -18.27 -1.53 -0.05
C LEU A 139 -18.16 -2.52 1.12
N LEU A 140 -17.35 -2.20 2.13
CA LEU A 140 -17.20 -3.05 3.31
C LEU A 140 -18.51 -3.17 4.09
N LYS A 141 -19.25 -2.07 4.26
CA LYS A 141 -20.58 -2.09 4.88
C LYS A 141 -21.56 -3.01 4.13
N ALA A 142 -21.52 -3.01 2.80
CA ALA A 142 -22.35 -3.91 2.00
C ALA A 142 -21.96 -5.39 2.21
N ALA A 143 -20.66 -5.68 2.31
CA ALA A 143 -20.16 -7.02 2.61
C ALA A 143 -20.61 -7.52 3.99
N ASP A 144 -20.63 -6.65 5.00
CA ASP A 144 -21.09 -7.00 6.36
C ASP A 144 -22.58 -7.38 6.37
N ILE A 145 -23.41 -6.62 5.64
CA ILE A 145 -24.85 -6.88 5.51
C ILE A 145 -25.08 -8.21 4.81
N TRP A 146 -24.38 -8.43 3.68
CA TRP A 146 -24.47 -9.67 2.92
C TRP A 146 -24.07 -10.87 3.77
N THR A 147 -22.93 -10.79 4.47
CA THR A 147 -22.43 -11.84 5.36
C THR A 147 -23.44 -12.17 6.46
N SER A 148 -24.05 -11.16 7.06
CA SER A 148 -25.10 -11.34 8.07
C SER A 148 -26.34 -12.06 7.51
N GLY A 149 -26.69 -11.78 6.26
CA GLY A 149 -27.77 -12.47 5.55
C GLY A 149 -27.47 -13.94 5.31
N VAL A 150 -26.30 -14.21 4.71
CA VAL A 150 -25.84 -15.57 4.41
C VAL A 150 -25.75 -16.41 5.68
N ALA A 151 -25.24 -15.86 6.78
CA ALA A 151 -25.14 -16.57 8.05
C ALA A 151 -26.52 -17.01 8.56
N ARG A 152 -27.53 -16.11 8.56
CA ARG A 152 -28.90 -16.44 8.97
C ARG A 152 -29.54 -17.50 8.09
N ASP A 153 -29.36 -17.38 6.78
CA ASP A 153 -29.95 -18.31 5.82
C ASP A 153 -29.32 -19.70 5.95
N LEU A 154 -27.99 -19.76 6.10
CA LEU A 154 -27.26 -21.00 6.32
C LEU A 154 -27.68 -21.68 7.62
N GLU A 155 -27.77 -20.92 8.72
CA GLU A 155 -28.23 -21.44 10.02
C GLU A 155 -29.64 -22.05 9.91
N LYS A 156 -30.58 -21.31 9.31
CA LYS A 156 -31.95 -21.79 9.10
C LYS A 156 -31.97 -23.09 8.28
N GLN A 157 -31.29 -23.09 7.13
CA GLN A 157 -31.30 -24.25 6.22
C GLN A 157 -30.64 -25.48 6.86
N ALA A 158 -29.54 -25.28 7.60
CA ALA A 158 -28.89 -26.36 8.34
C ALA A 158 -29.82 -26.94 9.41
N ASN A 159 -30.50 -26.09 10.18
CA ASN A 159 -31.47 -26.53 11.18
C ASN A 159 -32.65 -27.29 10.55
N ASP A 160 -33.23 -26.77 9.46
CA ASP A 160 -34.33 -27.42 8.74
C ASP A 160 -33.92 -28.80 8.20
N ALA A 161 -32.69 -28.92 7.69
CA ALA A 161 -32.15 -30.20 7.22
C ALA A 161 -31.98 -31.20 8.37
N LEU A 162 -31.40 -30.77 9.50
CA LEU A 162 -31.21 -31.62 10.67
C LEU A 162 -32.54 -32.07 11.29
N LEU A 163 -33.55 -31.19 11.35
CA LEU A 163 -34.89 -31.56 11.85
C LEU A 163 -35.54 -32.66 11.01
N LYS A 164 -35.35 -32.64 9.69
CA LYS A 164 -35.83 -33.72 8.81
C LYS A 164 -35.16 -35.05 9.11
N GLU A 165 -33.85 -35.05 9.36
CA GLU A 165 -33.11 -36.25 9.76
C GLU A 165 -33.60 -36.81 11.09
N VAL A 166 -33.84 -35.95 12.10
CA VAL A 166 -34.38 -36.36 13.40
C VAL A 166 -35.80 -36.94 13.25
N GLY A 167 -36.66 -36.30 12.47
CA GLY A 167 -38.02 -36.80 12.20
C GLY A 167 -38.04 -38.14 11.46
N ALA A 168 -37.10 -38.36 10.53
CA ALA A 168 -36.93 -39.62 9.82
C ALA A 168 -36.40 -40.76 10.71
N GLN A 169 -35.72 -40.43 11.81
CA GLN A 169 -35.18 -41.38 12.78
C GLN A 169 -36.12 -41.68 13.95
N ALA A 170 -37.28 -41.02 14.04
CA ALA A 170 -38.28 -41.32 15.07
C ALA A 170 -38.85 -42.74 14.87
N PRO A 171 -38.94 -43.58 15.93
CA PRO A 171 -39.46 -44.93 15.79
C PRO A 171 -40.90 -44.90 15.25
N ALA A 172 -41.19 -45.71 14.23
CA ALA A 172 -42.54 -45.88 13.71
C ALA A 172 -43.48 -46.24 14.88
N GLU A 173 -44.53 -45.43 15.09
CA GLU A 173 -45.53 -45.68 16.13
C GLU A 173 -45.97 -47.14 16.08
N ALA A 174 -45.77 -47.86 17.19
CA ALA A 174 -46.23 -49.23 17.32
C ALA A 174 -47.75 -49.26 17.09
N PRO A 175 -48.27 -50.21 16.28
CA PRO A 175 -49.69 -50.24 15.93
C PRO A 175 -50.52 -50.38 17.21
N LYS A 176 -51.48 -49.46 17.37
CA LYS A 176 -52.45 -49.50 18.48
C LYS A 176 -53.27 -50.80 18.35
N GLN A 177 -53.22 -51.61 19.40
CA GLN A 177 -54.02 -52.84 19.56
C GLN A 177 -55.49 -52.52 19.80
#